data_AF-A0AA42YS67-F1
#
_entry.id   AF-A0AA42YS67-F1
#
_cell.length_a   1.000
_cell.length_b   1.000
_cell.length_c   1.000
_cell.angle_alpha   90.00
_cell.angle_beta   90.00
_cell.angle_gamma   90.00
#
_symmetry.space_group_name_H-M   'P 1'
#
loop_
_entity.id
_entity.type
_entity.pdbx_description
1 polymer ?
#
loop_
_entity_poly.entity_id
_entity_poly.type
_entity_poly.pdbx_seq_one_letter_code
_entity_poly.pdbx_strand_id
1 'polypeptide(L)'
;MEEQTFTTTIWMRITSWILILVGLYLTSLYNYLLFHSLVEIFSIFIACSIFLVAWNSRRFMDNNYLLFLGIAYLFVGGLDLIHTLAYRGMGIFPGYETN
;
A
#
# COMPACT_ATOMS: atom_id res chain seq x y z
N MET A 1 19.78 -12.98 -30.49
CA MET A 1 18.43 -12.39 -30.69
C MET A 1 17.64 -12.33 -29.38
N GLU A 2 17.65 -13.37 -28.52
CA GLU A 2 16.93 -13.37 -27.21
C GLU A 2 17.59 -12.51 -26.12
N GLU A 3 18.92 -12.34 -26.13
CA GLU A 3 19.63 -11.53 -25.12
C GLU A 3 19.28 -10.03 -25.23
N GLN A 4 19.02 -9.55 -26.45
CA GLN A 4 18.72 -8.14 -26.72
C GLN A 4 17.27 -7.77 -26.37
N THR A 5 16.33 -8.71 -26.41
CA THR A 5 14.93 -8.47 -25.98
C THR A 5 14.79 -8.50 -24.45
N PHE A 6 15.62 -9.31 -23.77
CA PHE A 6 15.67 -9.35 -22.30
C PHE A 6 16.13 -8.02 -21.70
N THR A 7 17.21 -7.46 -22.24
CA THR A 7 17.78 -6.18 -21.77
C THR A 7 16.83 -5.00 -21.99
N THR A 8 16.21 -4.88 -23.17
CA THR A 8 15.25 -3.80 -23.44
C THR A 8 14.02 -3.86 -22.54
N THR A 9 13.51 -5.06 -22.26
CA THR A 9 12.37 -5.24 -21.33
C THR A 9 12.74 -4.82 -19.90
N ILE A 10 13.96 -5.13 -19.45
CA ILE A 10 14.45 -4.69 -18.13
C ILE A 10 14.50 -3.16 -18.07
N TRP A 11 15.10 -2.52 -19.08
CA TRP A 11 15.18 -1.06 -19.13
C TRP A 11 13.81 -0.40 -19.16
N MET A 12 12.85 -0.94 -19.92
CA MET A 12 11.46 -0.45 -19.94
C MET A 12 10.77 -0.58 -18.58
N ARG A 13 11.02 -1.68 -17.85
CA ARG A 13 10.49 -1.86 -16.49
C ARG A 13 11.11 -0.85 -15.52
N ILE A 14 12.43 -0.64 -15.58
CA ILE A 14 13.13 0.31 -14.74
C ILE A 14 12.64 1.74 -15.01
N THR A 15 12.51 2.16 -16.27
CA THR A 15 12.01 3.49 -16.61
C THR A 15 10.57 3.69 -16.15
N SER A 16 9.71 2.66 -16.27
CA SER A 16 8.35 2.71 -15.73
C SER A 16 8.32 2.92 -14.21
N TRP A 17 9.13 2.18 -13.44
CA TRP A 17 9.23 2.36 -11.99
C TRP A 17 9.75 3.75 -11.61
N ILE A 18 10.78 4.24 -12.30
CA ILE A 18 11.31 5.59 -12.06
C ILE A 18 10.23 6.65 -12.30
N LEU A 19 9.45 6.51 -13.37
CA LEU A 19 8.41 7.48 -13.72
C LEU A 19 7.31 7.53 -12.66
N ILE A 20 6.91 6.37 -12.12
CA ILE A 20 5.96 6.29 -11.00
C ILE A 20 6.51 6.99 -9.74
N LEU A 21 7.78 6.74 -9.39
CA LEU A 21 8.42 7.36 -8.23
C LEU A 21 8.55 8.88 -8.37
N VAL A 22 8.91 9.37 -9.56
CA VAL A 22 8.96 10.81 -9.84
C VAL A 22 7.57 11.44 -9.74
N GLY A 23 6.54 10.77 -10.27
CA GLY A 23 5.16 11.23 -10.14
C GLY A 23 4.72 11.36 -8.68
N LEU A 24 5.00 10.35 -7.85
CA LEU A 24 4.73 10.36 -6.41
C LEU A 24 5.54 11.45 -5.67
N TYR A 25 6.79 11.69 -6.05
CA TYR A 25 7.59 12.76 -5.46
C TYR A 25 6.99 14.13 -5.79
N LEU A 26 6.56 14.35 -7.03
CA LEU A 26 5.92 15.60 -7.42
C LEU A 26 4.61 15.83 -6.65
N THR A 27 3.77 14.81 -6.45
CA THR A 27 2.55 14.98 -5.66
C THR A 27 2.84 15.39 -4.22
N SER A 28 3.93 14.89 -3.63
CA SER A 28 4.39 15.30 -2.30
C SER A 28 4.73 16.80 -2.20
N LEU A 29 5.31 17.38 -3.27
CA LEU A 29 5.63 18.81 -3.30
C LEU A 29 4.40 19.71 -3.46
N TYR A 30 3.43 19.31 -4.28
CA TYR A 30 2.25 20.15 -4.56
C TYR A 30 1.15 20.00 -3.51
N ASN A 31 0.86 18.78 -3.07
CA ASN A 31 -0.17 18.52 -2.07
C ASN A 31 0.17 17.25 -1.29
N TYR A 32 0.83 17.44 -0.15
CA TYR A 32 1.21 16.35 0.75
C TYR A 32 0.01 15.47 1.14
N LEU A 33 -1.18 16.05 1.27
CA LEU A 33 -2.39 15.29 1.63
C LEU A 33 -2.77 14.25 0.58
N LEU A 34 -2.61 14.60 -0.70
CA LEU A 34 -2.86 13.67 -1.82
C LEU A 34 -1.81 12.57 -1.85
N PHE A 35 -0.53 12.91 -1.68
CA PHE A 35 0.54 11.93 -1.58
C PHE A 35 0.32 10.95 -0.42
N HIS A 36 0.04 11.46 0.78
CA HIS A 36 -0.23 10.66 1.96
C HIS A 36 -1.41 9.72 1.74
N SER A 37 -2.54 10.24 1.25
CA SER A 37 -3.74 9.42 0.98
C SER A 37 -3.47 8.31 -0.04
N LEU A 38 -2.68 8.57 -1.09
CA LEU A 38 -2.35 7.58 -2.11
C LEU A 38 -1.50 6.43 -1.54
N VAL A 39 -0.48 6.77 -0.74
CA VAL A 39 0.40 5.77 -0.13
C VAL A 39 -0.36 4.90 0.87
N GLU A 40 -1.23 5.49 1.69
CA GLU A 40 -1.98 4.69 2.67
C GLU A 40 -3.09 3.85 2.06
N ILE A 41 -3.81 4.34 1.05
CA ILE A 41 -4.76 3.49 0.30
C ILE A 41 -4.04 2.28 -0.31
N PHE A 42 -2.82 2.48 -0.82
CA PHE A 42 -2.01 1.39 -1.36
C PHE A 42 -1.56 0.41 -0.27
N SER A 43 -1.13 0.89 0.89
CA SER A 43 -0.79 0.07 2.06
C SER A 43 -1.98 -0.77 2.54
N ILE A 44 -3.16 -0.15 2.71
CA ILE A 44 -4.41 -0.82 3.07
C ILE A 44 -4.75 -1.91 2.04
N PHE A 45 -4.58 -1.63 0.75
CA PHE A 45 -4.84 -2.61 -0.30
C PHE A 45 -3.91 -3.83 -0.21
N ILE A 46 -2.63 -3.63 0.11
CA ILE A 46 -1.68 -4.73 0.36
C ILE A 46 -2.11 -5.54 1.59
N ALA A 47 -2.46 -4.88 2.70
CA ALA A 47 -2.92 -5.56 3.91
C ALA A 47 -4.18 -6.41 3.66
N CYS A 48 -5.16 -5.86 2.93
CA CYS A 48 -6.34 -6.60 2.48
C CYS A 48 -5.99 -7.78 1.57
N SER A 49 -5.04 -7.60 0.65
CA SER A 49 -4.58 -8.67 -0.24
C SER A 49 -3.94 -9.82 0.53
N ILE A 50 -3.12 -9.53 1.55
CA ILE A 50 -2.52 -10.55 2.42
C ILE A 50 -3.62 -11.31 3.18
N PHE A 51 -4.60 -10.60 3.74
CA PHE A 51 -5.75 -11.23 4.40
C PHE A 51 -6.52 -12.14 3.44
N LEU A 52 -6.83 -11.67 2.22
CA LEU A 52 -7.56 -12.43 1.21
C LEU A 52 -6.81 -13.71 0.79
N VAL A 53 -5.50 -13.61 0.57
CA VAL A 53 -4.66 -14.78 0.24
C VAL A 53 -4.65 -15.77 1.41
N ALA A 54 -4.39 -15.29 2.63
CA ALA A 54 -4.41 -16.13 3.83
C ALA A 54 -5.76 -16.81 4.06
N TRP A 55 -6.85 -16.07 3.85
CA TRP A 55 -8.22 -16.58 3.99
C TRP A 55 -8.55 -17.62 2.93
N ASN A 56 -8.12 -17.42 1.69
CA ASN A 56 -8.33 -18.39 0.60
C ASN A 56 -7.50 -19.68 0.82
N SER A 57 -6.26 -19.55 1.26
CA SER A 57 -5.36 -20.68 1.53
C SER A 57 -5.73 -21.46 2.80
N ARG A 58 -6.66 -20.99 3.63
CA ARG A 58 -7.13 -21.65 4.86
C ARG A 58 -7.46 -23.14 4.67
N ARG A 59 -8.03 -23.53 3.53
CA ARG A 59 -8.45 -24.91 3.28
C ARG A 59 -7.29 -25.84 2.88
N PHE A 60 -6.19 -25.27 2.40
CA PHE A 60 -5.02 -26.01 1.91
C PHE A 60 -3.86 -26.05 2.93
N MET A 61 -4.07 -25.45 4.10
CA MET A 61 -3.03 -25.29 5.11
C MET A 61 -3.35 -26.09 6.37
N ASP A 62 -2.41 -26.95 6.76
CA ASP A 62 -2.47 -27.72 8.01
C ASP A 62 -2.17 -26.85 9.24
N ASN A 63 -1.38 -25.77 9.06
CA ASN A 63 -0.95 -24.88 10.14
C ASN A 63 -1.72 -23.55 10.13
N ASN A 64 -2.28 -23.16 11.27
CA ASN A 64 -3.05 -21.92 11.43
C ASN A 64 -2.21 -20.63 11.40
N TYR A 65 -0.90 -20.71 11.16
CA TYR A 65 0.01 -19.57 11.25
C TYR A 65 -0.28 -18.47 10.20
N LEU A 66 -0.46 -18.82 8.91
CA LEU A 66 -0.77 -17.80 7.90
C LEU A 66 -2.17 -17.20 8.10
N LEU A 67 -3.10 -17.98 8.65
CA LEU A 67 -4.44 -17.48 8.99
C LEU A 67 -4.35 -16.43 10.11
N PHE A 68 -3.56 -16.70 11.15
CA PHE A 68 -3.27 -15.72 12.20
C PHE A 68 -2.63 -14.45 11.64
N LEU A 69 -1.63 -14.60 10.75
CA LEU A 69 -0.98 -13.48 10.10
C LEU A 69 -1.97 -12.66 9.24
N GLY A 70 -2.82 -13.32 8.47
CA GLY A 70 -3.87 -12.66 7.69
C GLY A 70 -4.82 -11.83 8.55
N ILE A 71 -5.30 -12.41 9.66
CA ILE A 71 -6.16 -11.69 10.63
C ILE A 71 -5.40 -10.50 11.22
N ALA A 72 -4.12 -10.66 11.59
CA ALA A 72 -3.32 -9.55 12.08
C ALA A 72 -3.22 -8.41 11.05
N TYR A 73 -3.00 -8.73 9.77
CA TYR A 73 -2.99 -7.73 8.69
C TYR A 73 -4.34 -7.05 8.46
N LEU A 74 -5.46 -7.72 8.75
CA LEU A 74 -6.78 -7.07 8.74
C LEU A 74 -6.86 -5.96 9.80
N PHE A 75 -6.36 -6.21 11.01
CA PHE A 75 -6.28 -5.18 12.05
C PHE A 75 -5.29 -4.07 11.69
N VAL A 76 -4.13 -4.42 11.13
CA VAL A 76 -3.15 -3.43 10.66
C VAL A 76 -3.77 -2.51 9.60
N GLY A 77 -4.44 -3.07 8.58
CA GLY A 77 -5.13 -2.27 7.56
C GLY A 77 -6.27 -1.42 8.13
N GLY A 78 -6.99 -1.91 9.15
CA GLY A 78 -7.98 -1.12 9.87
C GLY A 78 -7.38 0.06 10.64
N LEU A 79 -6.26 -0.15 11.33
CA LEU A 79 -5.54 0.92 12.03
C LEU A 79 -4.95 1.93 11.05
N ASP A 80 -4.44 1.47 9.90
CA ASP A 80 -3.91 2.31 8.83
C ASP A 80 -5.01 3.21 8.22
N LEU A 81 -6.22 2.66 8.05
CA LEU A 81 -7.39 3.45 7.65
C LEU A 81 -7.74 4.52 8.68
N ILE A 82 -7.78 4.18 9.97
CA ILE A 82 -8.05 5.15 11.04
C ILE A 82 -6.94 6.21 11.07
N HIS A 83 -5.68 5.81 10.93
CA HIS A 83 -4.53 6.71 10.84
C HIS A 83 -4.69 7.71 9.70
N THR A 84 -5.05 7.22 8.52
CA THR A 84 -5.31 8.02 7.32
C THR A 84 -6.41 9.06 7.60
N LEU A 85 -7.55 8.63 8.12
CA LEU A 85 -8.68 9.54 8.42
C LEU A 85 -8.36 10.54 9.54
N ALA A 86 -7.49 10.18 10.47
CA ALA A 86 -7.02 11.02 11.57
C ALA A 86 -5.85 11.93 11.17
N TYR A 87 -5.33 11.81 9.95
CA TYR A 87 -4.23 12.64 9.48
C TYR A 87 -4.67 14.11 9.36
N ARG A 88 -3.80 15.00 9.84
CA ARG A 88 -4.02 16.46 9.86
C ARG A 88 -4.36 16.95 8.45
N GLY A 89 -5.49 17.64 8.30
CA GLY A 89 -5.95 18.20 7.04
C GLY A 89 -7.02 17.40 6.28
N MET A 90 -7.35 16.16 6.68
CA MET A 90 -8.54 15.47 6.13
C MET A 90 -9.86 16.02 6.67
N GLY A 91 -9.84 16.64 7.86
CA GLY A 91 -11.01 17.31 8.44
C GLY A 91 -12.13 16.39 8.93
N ILE A 92 -11.89 15.07 9.01
CA ILE A 92 -12.89 14.08 9.42
C ILE A 92 -13.05 14.00 10.94
N PHE A 93 -11.98 14.25 11.70
CA PHE A 93 -12.01 14.34 13.16
C PHE A 93 -11.72 15.78 13.63
N PRO A 94 -12.73 16.68 13.65
CA PRO A 94 -12.54 18.04 14.14
C PRO A 94 -12.23 18.03 15.65
N GLY A 95 -11.07 18.58 16.05
CA GLY A 95 -10.69 18.78 17.45
C GLY A 95 -9.55 17.90 18.00
N TYR A 96 -8.97 17.02 17.19
CA TYR A 96 -7.76 16.24 17.52
C TYR A 96 -6.47 16.82 16.93
N GLU A 97 -6.45 18.13 16.69
CA GLU A 97 -5.23 18.85 16.32
C GLU A 97 -4.46 19.16 17.61
N THR A 98 -3.27 18.57 17.76
CA THR A 98 -2.37 18.89 18.88
C THR A 98 -1.88 20.35 18.73
N ASN A 99 -2.11 21.13 19.80
CA ASN A 99 -1.76 22.56 19.94
C ASN A 99 -0.33 22.89 19.48
#